data_AF-A0A7Z8Z669-F1
#
_entry.id   AF-A0A7Z8Z669-F1
#
_cell.length_a   1.000
_cell.length_b   1.000
_cell.length_c   1.000
_cell.angle_alpha   90.00
_cell.angle_beta   90.00
_cell.angle_gamma   90.00
#
_symmetry.space_group_name_H-M   'P 1'
#
loop_
_entity.id
_entity.type
_entity.pdbx_description
1 polymer ?
#
loop_
_entity_poly.entity_id
_entity_poly.type
_entity_poly.pdbx_seq_one_letter_code
_entity_poly.pdbx_strand_id
1 'polypeptide(L)'
;MRLTWYGTALGIANEAEAHNDSLLPLDEVGQGSSAKDVATSAYTLFNGAGKLQGAKEGGNRELKRWRTVAISTGEMDIETFLSAGGIRVKAGQLVPLLNIPMEKSTVFNGLPNGKAHADAL
;
A
#
# COMPACT_ATOMS: atom_id res chain seq x y z
N MET A 1 2.73 -15.47 -0.50
CA MET A 1 2.24 -14.82 -1.74
C MET A 1 2.57 -13.34 -1.63
N ARG A 2 3.14 -12.69 -2.66
CA ARG A 2 3.50 -11.26 -2.64
C ARG A 2 2.20 -10.46 -2.88
N LEU A 3 1.78 -9.64 -1.91
CA LEU A 3 0.59 -8.79 -2.06
C LEU A 3 0.99 -7.53 -2.85
N THR A 4 0.16 -7.11 -3.79
CA THR A 4 0.42 -5.96 -4.67
C THR A 4 -0.78 -5.02 -4.68
N TRP A 5 -0.59 -3.82 -5.23
CA TRP A 5 -1.68 -2.87 -5.49
C TRP A 5 -2.60 -3.29 -6.66
N TYR A 6 -2.31 -4.41 -7.32
CA TYR A 6 -3.12 -5.02 -8.36
C TYR A 6 -4.28 -5.82 -7.76
N GLY A 7 -5.25 -5.08 -7.19
CA GLY A 7 -6.43 -5.65 -6.57
C GLY A 7 -7.55 -4.63 -6.45
N THR A 8 -8.76 -5.13 -6.25
CA THR A 8 -9.89 -4.25 -5.92
C THR A 8 -9.75 -3.74 -4.48
N ALA A 9 -10.35 -2.59 -4.18
CA ALA A 9 -10.39 -2.08 -2.81
C ALA A 9 -11.00 -3.08 -1.81
N LEU A 10 -11.93 -3.93 -2.26
CA LEU A 10 -12.48 -5.01 -1.44
C LEU A 10 -11.45 -6.12 -1.19
N GLY A 11 -10.66 -6.47 -2.20
CA GLY A 11 -9.56 -7.44 -2.06
C GLY A 11 -8.54 -6.95 -1.03
N ILE A 12 -8.06 -5.72 -1.17
CA ILE A 12 -7.11 -5.12 -0.22
C ILE A 12 -7.70 -5.03 1.19
N ALA A 13 -8.98 -4.68 1.32
CA ALA A 13 -9.66 -4.66 2.63
C ALA A 13 -9.72 -6.03 3.30
N ASN A 14 -9.95 -7.11 2.54
CA ASN A 14 -9.94 -8.47 3.07
C ASN A 14 -8.54 -8.90 3.52
N GLU A 15 -7.51 -8.53 2.76
CA GLU A 15 -6.11 -8.80 3.15
C GLU A 15 -5.74 -7.99 4.41
N ALA A 16 -6.16 -6.73 4.50
CA ALA A 16 -5.94 -5.90 5.69
C ALA A 16 -6.62 -6.45 6.94
N GLU A 17 -7.83 -7.02 6.79
CA GLU A 17 -8.52 -7.73 7.88
C GLU A 17 -7.77 -9.02 8.26
N ALA A 18 -7.32 -9.81 7.28
CA ALA A 18 -6.52 -11.01 7.55
C ALA A 18 -5.20 -10.69 8.25
N HIS A 19 -4.64 -9.51 7.98
CA HIS A 19 -3.44 -8.95 8.61
C HIS A 19 -3.76 -7.97 9.75
N ASN A 20 -4.95 -8.07 10.37
CA ASN A 20 -5.29 -7.21 11.49
C ASN A 20 -4.27 -7.38 12.63
N ASP A 21 -3.79 -6.26 13.16
CA ASP A 21 -2.72 -6.16 14.15
C ASP A 21 -1.36 -6.73 13.70
N SER A 22 -1.16 -6.90 12.39
CA SER A 22 0.08 -7.39 11.78
C SER A 22 0.58 -6.48 10.64
N LEU A 23 1.75 -6.80 10.10
CA LEU A 23 2.33 -6.13 8.94
C LEU A 23 1.58 -6.55 7.66
N LEU A 24 1.19 -5.57 6.86
CA LEU A 24 0.68 -5.76 5.51
C LEU A 24 1.73 -5.27 4.48
N PRO A 25 2.56 -6.17 3.94
CA PRO A 25 3.51 -5.78 2.90
C PRO A 25 2.76 -5.60 1.58
N LEU A 26 2.82 -4.43 0.97
CA LEU A 26 2.29 -4.15 -0.35
C LEU A 26 3.46 -3.85 -1.27
N ASP A 27 3.39 -4.35 -2.48
CA ASP A 27 4.50 -4.23 -3.40
C ASP A 27 4.12 -3.54 -4.71
N GLU A 28 5.09 -2.79 -5.24
CA GLU A 28 5.09 -2.15 -6.56
C GLU A 28 3.82 -1.32 -6.84
N VAL A 29 3.79 -0.08 -6.32
CA VAL A 29 2.82 0.90 -6.82
C VAL A 29 3.13 1.21 -8.29
N GLY A 30 2.22 0.84 -9.19
CA GLY A 30 2.30 1.19 -10.62
C GLY A 30 2.32 0.04 -11.62
N GLN A 31 2.39 -1.23 -11.20
CA GLN A 31 2.15 -2.34 -12.11
C GLN A 31 0.66 -2.59 -12.32
N GLY A 32 0.15 -2.25 -13.51
CA GLY A 32 -1.14 -2.74 -14.02
C GLY A 32 -2.41 -2.16 -13.36
N SER A 33 -2.29 -1.37 -12.29
CA SER A 33 -3.43 -0.74 -11.61
C SER A 33 -3.68 0.68 -12.10
N SER A 34 -4.94 1.05 -12.28
CA SER A 34 -5.28 2.46 -12.54
C SER A 34 -5.02 3.31 -11.30
N ALA A 35 -4.63 4.57 -11.48
CA ALA A 35 -4.48 5.52 -10.37
C ALA A 35 -5.75 5.60 -9.51
N LYS A 36 -6.93 5.45 -10.11
CA LYS A 36 -8.21 5.47 -9.40
C LYS A 36 -8.37 4.27 -8.46
N ASP A 37 -7.96 3.09 -8.90
CA ASP A 37 -8.06 1.88 -8.09
C ASP A 37 -7.07 1.92 -6.93
N VAL A 38 -5.85 2.42 -7.18
CA VAL A 38 -4.85 2.65 -6.12
C VAL A 38 -5.36 3.68 -5.11
N ALA A 39 -5.89 4.82 -5.56
CA ALA A 39 -6.44 5.84 -4.67
C ALA A 39 -7.59 5.29 -3.79
N THR A 40 -8.50 4.52 -4.40
CA THR A 40 -9.64 3.94 -3.69
C THR A 40 -9.19 2.89 -2.67
N SER A 41 -8.23 2.06 -3.05
CA SER A 41 -7.72 0.99 -2.18
C SER A 41 -6.89 1.54 -1.04
N ALA A 42 -6.01 2.52 -1.30
CA ALA A 42 -5.23 3.21 -0.29
C ALA A 42 -6.16 3.89 0.72
N TYR A 43 -7.17 4.64 0.24
CA TYR A 43 -8.14 5.29 1.12
C TYR A 43 -8.91 4.28 1.99
N THR A 44 -9.34 3.16 1.41
CA THR A 44 -10.03 2.10 2.15
C THR A 44 -9.11 1.50 3.23
N LEU A 45 -7.89 1.12 2.83
CA LEU A 45 -6.88 0.54 3.71
C LEU A 45 -6.60 1.42 4.92
N PHE A 46 -6.36 2.71 4.71
CA PHE A 46 -6.01 3.65 5.77
C PHE A 46 -7.20 4.07 6.64
N ASN A 47 -8.43 4.00 6.13
CA ASN A 47 -9.61 4.21 6.97
C ASN A 47 -9.83 3.10 8.01
N GLY A 48 -9.16 1.94 7.87
CA GLY A 48 -9.26 0.86 8.85
C GLY A 48 -10.62 0.16 8.89
N ALA A 49 -11.45 0.34 7.86
CA ALA A 49 -12.79 -0.24 7.80
C ALA A 49 -13.25 -0.50 6.37
N GLY A 50 -13.96 -1.61 6.19
CA GLY A 50 -14.58 -1.96 4.92
C GLY A 50 -15.73 -1.02 4.57
N LYS A 51 -16.16 -1.06 3.30
CA LYS A 51 -17.38 -0.37 2.89
C LYS A 51 -18.60 -1.10 3.46
N LEU A 52 -19.59 -0.35 3.94
CA LEU A 52 -20.89 -0.91 4.32
C LEU A 52 -21.53 -1.60 3.10
N GLN A 53 -21.98 -2.84 3.28
CA GLN A 53 -22.59 -3.65 2.23
C GLN A 53 -23.92 -4.21 2.72
N GLY A 54 -24.94 -4.22 1.85
CA GLY A 54 -26.22 -4.86 2.14
C GLY A 54 -26.08 -6.38 2.28
N ALA A 55 -26.85 -6.98 3.18
CA ALA A 55 -26.97 -8.42 3.32
C ALA A 55 -28.10 -8.97 2.43
N LYS A 56 -27.96 -10.22 1.97
CA LYS A 56 -28.95 -10.88 1.09
C LYS A 56 -30.32 -11.03 1.76
N GLU A 57 -30.32 -11.28 3.07
CA GLU A 57 -31.52 -11.48 3.89
C GLU A 57 -32.11 -10.18 4.47
N GLY A 58 -31.61 -9.01 4.01
CA GLY A 58 -31.96 -7.70 4.55
C GLY A 58 -31.01 -7.21 5.64
N GLY A 59 -30.97 -5.90 5.84
CA GLY A 59 -29.99 -5.24 6.71
C GLY A 59 -28.60 -5.11 6.06
N ASN A 60 -27.58 -4.87 6.88
CA ASN A 60 -26.19 -4.74 6.44
C ASN A 60 -25.36 -5.93 6.88
N ARG A 61 -24.35 -6.29 6.08
CA ARG A 61 -23.27 -7.20 6.50
C ARG A 61 -22.51 -6.57 7.65
N GLU A 62 -21.86 -7.43 8.45
CA GLU A 62 -20.94 -6.99 9.49
C GLU A 62 -19.85 -6.08 8.90
N LEU A 63 -19.65 -4.95 9.56
CA LEU A 63 -18.64 -3.98 9.15
C LEU A 63 -17.27 -4.46 9.63
N LYS A 64 -16.48 -4.96 8.69
CA LYS A 64 -15.09 -5.36 8.94
C LYS A 64 -14.24 -4.14 9.29
N ARG A 65 -13.41 -4.28 10.31
CA ARG A 65 -12.47 -3.26 10.79
C ARG A 65 -11.10 -3.88 10.98
N TRP A 66 -10.06 -3.09 10.77
CA TRP A 66 -8.68 -3.51 10.97
C TRP A 66 -7.81 -2.35 11.45
N ARG A 67 -6.68 -2.73 12.05
CA ARG A 67 -5.56 -1.86 12.38
C ARG A 67 -4.31 -2.58 11.88
N THR A 68 -3.63 -2.00 10.90
CA THR A 68 -2.42 -2.62 10.32
C THR A 68 -1.37 -1.55 10.06
N VAL A 69 -0.12 -1.98 10.01
CA VAL A 69 0.98 -1.20 9.44
C VAL A 69 1.18 -1.71 8.02
N ALA A 70 0.93 -0.85 7.03
CA ALA A 70 1.20 -1.16 5.64
C ALA A 70 2.56 -0.59 5.23
N ILE A 71 3.41 -1.42 4.63
CA ILE A 71 4.66 -0.96 4.01
C ILE A 71 4.53 -1.18 2.51
N SER A 72 4.69 -0.11 1.73
CA SER A 72 4.67 -0.17 0.28
C SER A 72 6.05 0.12 -0.31
N THR A 73 6.38 -0.54 -1.42
CA THR A 73 7.54 -0.23 -2.26
C THR A 73 7.09 0.38 -3.60
N GLY A 74 7.97 1.12 -4.26
CA GLY A 74 7.71 1.71 -5.57
C GLY A 74 8.85 2.60 -6.06
N GLU A 75 8.91 2.83 -7.37
CA GLU A 75 9.88 3.76 -7.98
C GLU A 75 9.52 5.23 -7.74
N MET A 76 8.23 5.50 -7.51
CA MET A 76 7.70 6.81 -7.15
C MET A 76 6.78 6.66 -5.95
N ASP A 77 6.64 7.73 -5.17
CA ASP A 77 5.65 7.75 -4.09
C ASP A 77 4.21 7.70 -4.63
N ILE A 78 3.28 7.32 -3.76
CA ILE A 78 1.87 7.16 -4.12
C ILE A 78 1.25 8.48 -4.58
N GLU A 79 1.64 9.63 -4.02
CA GLU A 79 1.09 10.93 -4.41
C GLU A 79 1.48 11.30 -5.86
N THR A 80 2.75 11.07 -6.21
CA THR A 80 3.30 11.24 -7.55
C THR A 80 2.63 10.29 -8.52
N PHE A 81 2.47 9.02 -8.16
CA PHE A 81 1.76 8.04 -8.97
C PHE A 81 0.31 8.46 -9.27
N LEU A 82 -0.42 8.88 -8.24
CA LEU A 82 -1.81 9.34 -8.40
C LEU A 82 -1.91 10.61 -9.25
N SER A 83 -0.99 11.55 -9.04
CA SER A 83 -0.93 12.80 -9.81
C SER A 83 -0.63 12.55 -11.28
N ALA A 84 0.29 11.63 -11.60
CA ALA A 84 0.57 11.21 -12.98
C ALA A 84 -0.66 10.59 -13.66
N GLY A 85 -1.53 9.94 -12.89
CA GLY A 85 -2.83 9.43 -13.36
C GLY A 85 -3.97 10.46 -13.38
N GLY A 86 -3.68 11.75 -13.19
CA GLY A 86 -4.67 12.84 -13.21
C GLY A 86 -5.52 12.95 -11.94
N ILE A 87 -5.18 12.23 -10.87
CA ILE A 87 -5.89 12.29 -9.60
C ILE A 87 -5.24 13.34 -8.71
N ARG A 88 -5.95 14.44 -8.50
CA ARG A 88 -5.55 15.45 -7.52
C ARG A 88 -5.83 14.94 -6.12
N VAL A 89 -4.79 14.54 -5.41
CA VAL A 89 -4.88 14.17 -3.99
C VAL A 89 -5.19 15.42 -3.18
N LYS A 90 -6.23 15.36 -2.33
CA LYS A 90 -6.50 16.43 -1.36
C LYS A 90 -5.61 16.25 -0.13
N ALA A 91 -5.10 17.35 0.42
CA ALA A 91 -4.47 17.33 1.74
C ALA A 91 -5.41 16.65 2.75
N GLY A 92 -4.92 15.67 3.52
CA GLY A 92 -5.76 14.84 4.38
C GLY A 92 -5.98 13.41 3.87
N GLN A 93 -6.07 13.22 2.56
CA GLN A 93 -6.53 11.95 1.97
C GLN A 93 -5.50 10.82 2.05
N LEU A 94 -4.21 11.17 2.10
CA LEU A 94 -3.09 10.22 2.23
C LEU A 94 -2.22 10.50 3.46
N VAL A 95 -2.73 11.26 4.44
CA VAL A 95 -1.97 11.66 5.65
C VAL A 95 -1.22 10.52 6.37
N PRO A 96 -1.71 9.26 6.41
CA PRO A 96 -0.95 8.19 7.05
C PRO A 96 0.20 7.60 6.21
N LEU A 97 0.50 8.13 5.02
CA LEU A 97 1.52 7.59 4.13
C LEU A 97 2.83 8.36 4.25
N LEU A 98 3.70 7.88 5.13
CA LEU A 98 5.07 8.39 5.25
C LEU A 98 5.93 7.82 4.12
N ASN A 99 6.36 8.68 3.20
CA ASN A 99 7.33 8.30 2.18
C ASN A 99 8.74 8.35 2.77
N ILE A 100 9.46 7.24 2.66
CA ILE A 100 10.88 7.15 3.05
C ILE A 100 11.68 7.00 1.75
N PRO A 101 12.37 8.06 1.27
CA PRO A 101 13.19 7.95 0.07
C PRO A 101 14.35 6.99 0.33
N MET A 102 14.58 6.06 -0.59
CA MET A 102 15.75 5.18 -0.56
C MET A 102 16.80 5.71 -1.54
N GLU A 103 18.03 5.86 -1.04
CA GLU A 103 19.18 6.22 -1.84
C GLU A 103 20.15 5.04 -1.96
N LYS A 104 21.01 5.06 -2.97
CA LYS A 104 22.06 4.04 -3.12
C LYS A 104 23.02 4.13 -1.94
N SER A 105 23.37 2.97 -1.37
CA SER A 105 24.39 2.94 -0.31
C SER A 105 25.72 3.50 -0.84
N THR A 106 26.36 4.32 -0.02
CA THR A 106 27.69 4.91 -0.25
C THR A 106 28.76 4.29 0.63
N VAL A 107 28.37 3.46 1.61
CA VAL A 107 29.27 2.81 2.58
C VAL A 107 29.11 1.30 2.45
N PHE A 108 30.21 0.59 2.20
CA PHE A 108 30.22 -0.84 1.88
C PHE A 108 31.02 -1.68 2.88
N ASN A 109 31.29 -1.17 4.08
CA ASN A 109 32.02 -1.88 5.15
C ASN A 109 33.37 -2.48 4.69
N GLY A 110 34.15 -1.72 3.92
CA GLY A 110 35.47 -2.15 3.42
C GLY A 110 35.44 -2.90 2.09
N LEU A 111 34.26 -3.15 1.51
CA LEU A 111 34.10 -3.83 0.23
C LEU A 111 34.09 -2.83 -0.94
N PRO A 112 34.52 -3.25 -2.14
CA PRO A 112 34.78 -2.32 -3.25
C PRO A 112 33.53 -1.69 -3.87
N ASN A 113 32.36 -2.30 -3.70
CA ASN A 113 31.10 -1.79 -4.22
C ASN A 113 29.90 -2.47 -3.52
N GLY A 114 28.69 -1.96 -3.82
CA GLY A 114 27.45 -2.47 -3.26
C GLY A 114 27.16 -3.94 -3.59
N LYS A 115 27.60 -4.44 -4.75
CA LYS A 115 27.42 -5.85 -5.11
C LYS A 115 28.25 -6.74 -4.19
N ALA A 116 29.55 -6.46 -4.05
CA ALA A 116 30.43 -7.19 -3.16
C ALA A 116 29.94 -7.12 -1.70
N HIS A 117 29.37 -5.99 -1.28
CA HIS A 117 28.73 -5.85 0.02
C HIS A 117 27.50 -6.73 0.21
N ALA A 118 26.61 -6.78 -0.78
CA ALA A 118 25.41 -7.61 -0.74
C ALA A 118 25.74 -9.11 -0.78
N ASP A 119 26.72 -9.52 -1.60
CA ASP A 119 27.17 -10.91 -1.70
C ASP A 119 27.83 -11.43 -0.41
N ALA A 120 28.21 -10.55 0.52
CA ALA A 120 28.86 -10.88 1.78
C ALA A 120 27.91 -10.93 2.99
N LEU A 121 26.62 -10.59 2.82
CA LEU A 121 25.56 -10.68 3.84
C LEU A 121 24.86 -12.04 3.76
#